data_AF-A0A925B5I6-F1
#
_entry.id   AF-A0A925B5I6-F1
#
_cell.length_a   1.000
_cell.length_b   1.000
_cell.length_c   1.000
_cell.angle_alpha   90.00
_cell.angle_beta   90.00
_cell.angle_gamma   90.00
#
_symmetry.space_group_name_H-M   'P 1'
#
loop_
_entity.id
_entity.type
_entity.pdbx_description
1 polymer ?
#
loop_
_entity_poly.entity_id
_entity_poly.type
_entity_poly.pdbx_seq_one_letter_code
_entity_poly.pdbx_strand_id
1 'polypeptide(L)'
;DLRLKPALFDVNDNEHDVFQRDANDLIRHIEGDVLYLDPPYNARQYGANYHLLNTIAEYEYFIPNGKTGLRNYERSSYCQKSKIIETFEDLIKKASFKFIFLSYNNEGLMSQNQIREILQKYGKYDLITTSYQRFKADKTENRVHKASETTECLHYLEKQ
;
A
#
# COMPACT_ATOMS: atom_id res chain seq x y z
N ASP A 1 17.75 29.05 -5.44
CA ASP A 1 16.80 29.13 -4.31
C ASP A 1 15.65 28.15 -4.47
N LEU A 2 15.55 27.17 -3.58
CA LEU A 2 14.37 26.31 -3.46
C LEU A 2 13.25 27.14 -2.81
N ARG A 3 12.14 27.35 -3.52
CA ARG A 3 10.96 28.07 -3.00
C ARG A 3 9.82 27.07 -2.85
N LEU A 4 9.47 26.73 -1.61
CA LEU A 4 8.29 25.95 -1.31
C LEU A 4 7.06 26.83 -1.52
N LYS A 5 6.14 26.41 -2.37
CA LYS A 5 4.83 27.03 -2.57
C LYS A 5 3.76 26.08 -2.04
N PRO A 6 2.67 26.58 -1.44
CA PRO A 6 1.55 25.73 -1.07
C PRO A 6 0.96 25.09 -2.34
N ALA A 7 0.48 23.87 -2.21
CA ALA A 7 -0.44 23.31 -3.20
C ALA A 7 -1.77 24.09 -3.10
N LEU A 8 -2.29 24.49 -4.26
CA LEU A 8 -3.60 25.15 -4.36
C LEU A 8 -4.64 24.04 -4.52
N PHE A 9 -5.60 24.01 -3.60
CA PHE A 9 -6.71 23.06 -3.63
C PHE A 9 -8.01 23.84 -3.76
N ASP A 10 -8.91 23.33 -4.60
CA ASP A 10 -10.28 23.84 -4.67
C ASP A 10 -11.04 23.30 -3.46
N VAL A 11 -11.48 24.21 -2.59
CA VAL A 11 -12.36 23.85 -1.48
C VAL A 11 -13.73 23.53 -2.08
N ASN A 12 -14.26 22.36 -1.73
CA ASN A 12 -15.61 21.95 -2.08
C ASN A 12 -16.34 21.46 -0.82
N ASP A 13 -17.66 21.44 -0.88
CA ASP A 13 -18.52 21.01 0.23
C ASP A 13 -18.86 19.52 0.14
N ASN A 14 -18.01 18.71 -0.50
CA ASN A 14 -18.24 17.27 -0.56
C ASN A 14 -18.04 16.66 0.83
N GLU A 15 -18.87 15.69 1.16
CA GLU A 15 -18.71 14.90 2.37
C GLU A 15 -17.60 13.85 2.18
N HIS A 16 -16.87 13.59 3.26
CA HIS A 16 -15.75 12.64 3.27
C HIS A 16 -15.83 11.76 4.51
N ASP A 17 -15.82 10.45 4.30
CA ASP A 17 -15.73 9.47 5.37
C ASP A 17 -14.31 8.95 5.53
N VAL A 18 -13.87 8.84 6.78
CA VAL A 18 -12.54 8.31 7.14
C VAL A 18 -12.72 7.16 8.13
N PHE A 19 -12.11 6.02 7.83
CA PHE A 19 -12.25 4.81 8.63
C PHE A 19 -10.88 4.30 9.09
N GLN A 20 -10.75 4.04 10.40
CA GLN A 20 -9.62 3.30 10.96
C GLN A 20 -10.04 1.83 11.14
N ARG A 21 -9.91 1.03 10.08
CA ARG A 21 -10.35 -0.37 10.04
C ARG A 21 -9.44 -1.22 9.16
N ASP A 22 -9.50 -2.53 9.31
CA ASP A 22 -8.92 -3.45 8.34
C ASP A 22 -9.61 -3.28 6.98
N ALA A 23 -8.81 -3.16 5.92
CA ALA A 23 -9.31 -2.89 4.57
C ALA A 23 -10.18 -4.05 4.02
N ASN A 24 -9.84 -5.30 4.32
CA ASN A 24 -10.60 -6.48 3.90
C ASN A 24 -11.95 -6.61 4.62
N ASP A 25 -12.09 -5.98 5.78
CA ASP A 25 -13.37 -5.85 6.47
C ASP A 25 -14.17 -4.66 5.94
N LEU A 26 -13.54 -3.48 5.83
CA LEU A 26 -14.20 -2.27 5.35
C LEU A 26 -14.78 -2.42 3.94
N ILE A 27 -14.05 -3.07 3.03
CA ILE A 27 -14.40 -3.18 1.61
C ILE A 27 -15.77 -3.85 1.36
N ARG A 28 -16.32 -4.56 2.35
CA ARG A 28 -17.63 -5.22 2.31
C ARG A 28 -18.80 -4.30 2.60
N HIS A 29 -18.51 -3.10 3.08
CA HIS A 29 -19.49 -2.14 3.59
C HIS A 29 -19.48 -0.83 2.82
N ILE A 30 -18.60 -0.71 1.82
CA ILE A 30 -18.45 0.47 0.99
C ILE A 30 -18.52 0.08 -0.49
N GLU A 31 -18.98 1.01 -1.30
CA GLU A 31 -19.11 0.86 -2.75
C GLU A 31 -18.81 2.20 -3.44
N GLY A 32 -18.62 2.16 -4.76
CA GLY A 32 -18.41 3.36 -5.55
C GLY A 32 -17.91 3.05 -6.96
N ASP A 33 -17.59 4.09 -7.71
CA ASP A 33 -17.13 3.92 -9.09
C ASP A 33 -15.66 3.50 -9.17
N VAL A 34 -14.81 4.10 -8.33
CA VAL A 34 -13.35 3.98 -8.38
C VAL A 34 -12.79 3.59 -7.02
N LEU A 35 -11.98 2.53 -7.00
CA LEU A 35 -11.17 2.11 -5.86
C LEU A 35 -9.70 2.27 -6.18
N TYR A 36 -8.98 3.05 -5.38
CA TYR A 36 -7.52 3.17 -5.46
C TYR A 36 -6.87 2.44 -4.28
N LEU A 37 -5.92 1.56 -4.58
CA LEU A 37 -5.22 0.73 -3.61
C LEU A 37 -3.73 1.03 -3.64
N ASP A 38 -3.17 1.33 -2.47
CA ASP A 38 -1.73 1.47 -2.24
C ASP A 38 -1.31 0.68 -0.98
N PRO A 39 -1.37 -0.67 -1.03
CA PRO A 39 -1.09 -1.51 0.12
C PRO A 39 0.43 -1.60 0.39
N PRO A 40 0.84 -2.02 1.60
CA PRO A 40 2.24 -2.30 1.89
C PRO A 40 2.86 -3.27 0.86
N TYR A 41 3.98 -2.84 0.27
CA TYR A 41 4.68 -3.63 -0.76
C TYR A 41 5.83 -4.49 -0.21
N ASN A 42 6.24 -4.31 1.04
CA ASN A 42 7.36 -5.06 1.64
C ASN A 42 7.00 -5.67 3.00
N ALA A 43 7.88 -6.54 3.51
CA ALA A 43 7.66 -7.28 4.75
C ALA A 43 7.79 -6.43 6.03
N ARG A 44 8.14 -5.13 5.93
CA ARG A 44 8.26 -4.27 7.11
C ARG A 44 6.87 -3.98 7.65
N GLN A 45 6.69 -4.18 8.94
CA GLN A 45 5.42 -3.93 9.62
C GLN A 45 5.31 -2.45 9.93
N TYR A 46 4.30 -1.79 9.36
CA TYR A 46 4.11 -0.34 9.52
C TYR A 46 3.79 0.01 10.97
N GLY A 47 3.04 -0.83 11.69
CA GLY A 47 2.79 -0.66 13.12
C GLY A 47 4.07 -0.61 13.97
N ALA A 48 5.11 -1.34 13.57
CA ALA A 48 6.42 -1.25 14.21
C ALA A 48 7.21 -0.03 13.75
N ASN A 49 7.23 0.27 12.45
CA ASN A 49 8.03 1.38 11.89
C ASN A 49 7.51 2.75 12.32
N TYR A 50 6.20 2.91 12.47
CA TYR A 50 5.54 4.17 12.83
C TYR A 50 5.10 4.20 14.30
N HIS A 51 5.59 3.26 15.13
CA HIS A 51 5.11 3.12 16.51
C HIS A 51 5.24 4.40 17.33
N LEU A 52 6.27 5.22 17.09
CA LEU A 52 6.47 6.49 17.79
C LEU A 52 5.41 7.52 17.41
N LEU A 53 5.09 7.66 16.11
CA LEU A 53 4.03 8.55 15.65
C LEU A 53 2.67 8.11 16.19
N ASN A 54 2.39 6.81 16.17
CA ASN A 54 1.16 6.26 16.74
C ASN A 54 1.08 6.52 18.25
N THR A 55 2.20 6.37 18.97
CA THR A 55 2.26 6.69 20.41
C THR A 55 1.95 8.16 20.68
N ILE A 56 2.51 9.07 19.89
CA ILE A 56 2.23 10.51 20.03
C ILE A 56 0.76 10.82 19.72
N ALA A 57 0.22 10.21 18.67
CA ALA A 57 -1.16 10.43 18.23
C ALA A 57 -2.20 9.86 19.21
N GLU A 58 -1.97 8.66 19.75
CA GLU A 58 -2.85 8.05 20.76
C GLU A 58 -2.65 8.69 22.14
N TYR A 59 -1.43 9.13 22.47
CA TYR A 59 -1.06 9.77 23.73
C TYR A 59 -1.39 8.95 25.00
N GLU A 60 -1.40 7.62 24.85
CA GLU A 60 -1.68 6.66 25.91
C GLU A 60 -0.39 6.09 26.53
N TYR A 61 -0.44 5.78 27.83
CA TYR A 61 0.66 5.10 28.50
C TYR A 61 0.81 3.66 27.98
N PHE A 62 2.05 3.23 27.74
CA PHE A 62 2.37 1.84 27.44
C PHE A 62 3.72 1.45 28.05
N ILE A 63 3.92 0.16 28.25
CA ILE A 63 5.20 -0.39 28.69
C ILE A 63 6.03 -0.76 27.45
N PRO A 64 7.18 -0.12 27.20
CA PRO A 64 8.00 -0.42 26.04
C PRO A 64 8.56 -1.85 26.08
N ASN A 65 8.58 -2.53 24.93
CA ASN A 65 9.11 -3.88 24.80
C ASN A 65 10.34 -3.94 23.87
N GLY A 66 11.33 -4.74 24.27
CA GLY A 66 12.54 -4.99 23.48
C GLY A 66 13.49 -3.79 23.40
N LYS A 67 14.57 -3.96 22.62
CA LYS A 67 15.64 -2.94 22.50
C LYS A 67 15.18 -1.63 21.85
N THR A 68 14.14 -1.70 21.01
CA THR A 68 13.59 -0.57 20.28
C THR A 68 12.39 0.07 20.98
N GLY A 69 11.98 -0.44 22.15
CA GLY A 69 10.89 0.15 22.94
C GLY A 69 9.54 0.13 22.22
N LEU A 70 9.24 -0.95 21.48
CA LEU A 70 8.00 -1.06 20.72
C LEU A 70 6.81 -1.20 21.66
N ARG A 71 5.68 -0.60 21.26
CA ARG A 71 4.36 -0.93 21.78
C ARG A 71 3.86 -2.21 21.11
N ASN A 72 2.86 -2.86 21.71
CA ASN A 72 2.07 -3.86 20.99
C ASN A 72 1.48 -3.25 19.73
N TYR A 73 1.61 -3.94 18.61
CA TYR A 73 1.09 -3.50 17.32
C TYR A 73 0.54 -4.71 16.56
N GLU A 74 -0.42 -4.45 15.69
CA GLU A 74 -0.99 -5.48 14.84
C GLU A 74 -0.12 -5.70 13.59
N ARG A 75 0.06 -6.98 13.24
CA ARG A 75 0.79 -7.34 12.04
C ARG A 75 -0.17 -7.41 10.86
N SER A 76 0.12 -6.66 9.80
CA SER A 76 -0.69 -6.69 8.59
C SER A 76 -0.42 -7.96 7.78
N SER A 77 -1.48 -8.60 7.30
CA SER A 77 -1.40 -9.70 6.31
C SER A 77 -0.76 -9.26 5.00
N TYR A 78 -0.89 -7.98 4.62
CA TYR A 78 -0.20 -7.40 3.45
C TYR A 78 1.32 -7.30 3.62
N CYS A 79 1.84 -7.39 4.84
CA CYS A 79 3.27 -7.46 5.10
C CYS A 79 3.78 -8.91 5.25
N GLN A 80 2.96 -9.92 4.94
CA GLN A 80 3.29 -11.34 5.11
C GLN A 80 3.21 -12.07 3.76
N LYS A 81 4.38 -12.51 3.25
CA LYS A 81 4.47 -13.18 1.94
C LYS A 81 3.58 -14.41 1.80
N SER A 82 3.35 -15.16 2.89
CA SER A 82 2.50 -16.35 2.89
C SER A 82 0.99 -16.04 2.87
N LYS A 83 0.57 -14.82 3.22
CA LYS A 83 -0.86 -14.44 3.31
C LYS A 83 -1.29 -13.42 2.27
N ILE A 84 -0.36 -12.65 1.72
CA ILE A 84 -0.68 -11.49 0.89
C ILE A 84 -1.52 -11.82 -0.34
N ILE A 85 -1.24 -12.97 -1.00
CA ILE A 85 -1.96 -13.40 -2.20
C ILE A 85 -3.44 -13.65 -1.89
N GLU A 86 -3.72 -14.45 -0.85
CA GLU A 86 -5.08 -14.72 -0.38
C GLU A 86 -5.78 -13.45 0.08
N THR A 87 -5.08 -12.62 0.86
CA THR A 87 -5.61 -11.36 1.39
C THR A 87 -6.00 -10.40 0.27
N PHE A 88 -5.14 -10.25 -0.75
CA PHE A 88 -5.40 -9.37 -1.87
C PHE A 88 -6.54 -9.88 -2.75
N GLU A 89 -6.56 -11.18 -3.08
CA GLU A 89 -7.66 -11.76 -3.86
C GLU A 89 -9.01 -11.61 -3.14
N ASP A 90 -9.03 -11.79 -1.82
CA ASP A 90 -10.21 -11.61 -0.99
C ASP A 90 -10.77 -10.18 -1.03
N LEU A 91 -9.88 -9.18 -0.97
CA LEU A 91 -10.24 -7.76 -1.09
C LEU A 91 -10.85 -7.47 -2.45
N ILE A 92 -10.19 -7.88 -3.54
CA ILE A 92 -10.68 -7.65 -4.92
C ILE A 92 -12.03 -8.34 -5.14
N LYS A 93 -12.19 -9.57 -4.66
CA LYS A 93 -13.44 -10.32 -4.77
C LYS A 93 -14.61 -9.56 -4.15
N LYS A 94 -14.41 -8.98 -2.96
CA LYS A 94 -15.46 -8.33 -2.16
C LYS A 94 -15.72 -6.87 -2.52
N ALA A 95 -14.79 -6.21 -3.23
CA ALA A 95 -14.93 -4.83 -3.65
C ALA A 95 -16.16 -4.59 -4.55
N SER A 96 -17.09 -3.76 -4.12
CA SER A 96 -18.22 -3.30 -4.94
C SER A 96 -17.83 -2.02 -5.72
N PHE A 97 -16.83 -2.15 -6.59
CA PHE A 97 -16.28 -1.05 -7.38
C PHE A 97 -16.05 -1.46 -8.82
N LYS A 98 -16.44 -0.59 -9.77
CA LYS A 98 -16.30 -0.87 -11.21
C LYS A 98 -14.85 -0.75 -11.69
N PHE A 99 -14.14 0.28 -11.25
CA PHE A 99 -12.77 0.52 -11.64
C PHE A 99 -11.85 0.40 -10.43
N ILE A 100 -10.88 -0.51 -10.49
CA ILE A 100 -9.91 -0.73 -9.41
C ILE A 100 -8.52 -0.44 -9.94
N PHE A 101 -7.81 0.45 -9.25
CA PHE A 101 -6.42 0.79 -9.52
C PHE A 101 -5.57 0.32 -8.35
N LEU A 102 -4.47 -0.38 -8.65
CA LEU A 102 -3.49 -0.80 -7.66
C LEU A 102 -2.12 -0.22 -8.02
N SER A 103 -1.59 0.61 -7.13
CA SER A 103 -0.20 1.05 -7.14
C SER A 103 0.66 -0.02 -6.47
N TYR A 104 1.53 -0.68 -7.23
CA TYR A 104 2.39 -1.73 -6.68
C TYR A 104 3.64 -1.98 -7.54
N ASN A 105 4.81 -1.62 -7.04
CA ASN A 105 6.05 -1.77 -7.82
C ASN A 105 6.54 -3.23 -7.96
N ASN A 106 7.52 -3.41 -8.84
CA ASN A 106 8.13 -4.70 -9.15
C ASN A 106 9.02 -5.29 -8.04
N GLU A 107 9.30 -4.56 -6.96
CA GLU A 107 10.06 -5.07 -5.79
C GLU A 107 9.13 -5.57 -4.67
N GLY A 108 7.82 -5.62 -4.92
CA GLY A 108 6.82 -6.00 -3.94
C GLY A 108 6.78 -7.48 -3.57
N LEU A 109 6.01 -7.81 -2.53
CA LEU A 109 5.80 -9.20 -2.09
C LEU A 109 4.98 -10.04 -3.09
N MET A 110 4.07 -9.40 -3.83
CA MET A 110 3.37 -10.01 -4.97
C MET A 110 4.13 -9.70 -6.26
N SER A 111 4.32 -10.70 -7.12
CA SER A 111 4.81 -10.46 -8.48
C SER A 111 3.71 -9.87 -9.36
N GLN A 112 4.13 -9.12 -10.39
CA GLN A 112 3.23 -8.59 -11.41
C GLN A 112 2.32 -9.67 -12.03
N ASN A 113 2.86 -10.88 -12.27
CA ASN A 113 2.08 -12.00 -12.82
C ASN A 113 1.02 -12.49 -11.84
N GLN A 114 1.33 -12.62 -10.55
CA GLN A 114 0.33 -12.99 -9.54
C GLN A 114 -0.81 -11.96 -9.46
N ILE A 115 -0.48 -10.66 -9.51
CA ILE A 115 -1.47 -9.59 -9.50
C ILE A 115 -2.35 -9.69 -10.74
N ARG A 116 -1.75 -9.84 -11.94
CA ARG A 116 -2.47 -10.03 -13.19
C ARG A 116 -3.42 -11.23 -13.12
N GLU A 117 -2.93 -12.39 -12.68
CA GLU A 117 -3.71 -13.63 -12.56
C GLU A 117 -4.92 -13.45 -11.64
N ILE A 118 -4.78 -12.73 -10.53
CA ILE A 118 -5.88 -12.45 -9.62
C ILE A 118 -6.89 -11.51 -10.27
N LEU A 119 -6.46 -10.36 -10.79
CA LEU A 119 -7.36 -9.34 -11.32
C LEU A 119 -8.13 -9.84 -12.56
N GLN A 120 -7.49 -10.62 -13.44
CA GLN A 120 -8.13 -11.20 -14.62
C GLN A 120 -9.30 -12.15 -14.30
N LYS A 121 -9.36 -12.72 -13.08
CA LYS A 121 -10.50 -13.55 -12.66
C LYS A 121 -11.80 -12.74 -12.50
N TYR A 122 -11.69 -11.43 -12.29
CA TYR A 122 -12.81 -10.56 -11.90
C TYR A 122 -13.17 -9.52 -12.97
N GLY A 123 -12.49 -9.50 -14.12
CA GLY A 123 -12.79 -8.57 -15.20
C GLY A 123 -11.62 -8.30 -16.14
N LYS A 124 -11.69 -7.16 -16.85
CA LYS A 124 -10.67 -6.78 -17.82
C LYS A 124 -9.49 -6.11 -17.12
N TYR A 125 -8.31 -6.68 -17.32
CA TYR A 125 -7.06 -6.21 -16.73
C TYR A 125 -6.22 -5.40 -17.74
N ASP A 126 -5.58 -4.34 -17.25
CA ASP A 126 -4.52 -3.62 -17.96
C ASP A 126 -3.38 -3.22 -17.01
N LEU A 127 -2.26 -2.79 -17.56
CA LEU A 127 -1.07 -2.39 -16.81
C LEU A 127 -0.39 -1.18 -17.44
N ILE A 128 -0.23 -0.13 -16.64
CA ILE A 128 0.61 1.02 -16.97
C ILE A 128 1.88 0.92 -16.15
N THR A 129 3.05 1.09 -16.78
CA THR A 129 4.33 1.11 -16.08
C THR A 129 5.05 2.44 -16.27
N THR A 130 5.83 2.84 -15.27
CA THR A 130 6.74 3.99 -15.36
C THR A 130 8.06 3.62 -14.71
N SER A 131 9.16 3.79 -15.44
CA SER A 131 10.50 3.51 -14.93
C SER A 131 11.01 4.68 -14.10
N TYR A 132 11.48 4.40 -12.89
CA TYR A 132 12.14 5.36 -12.03
C TYR A 132 13.57 4.93 -11.71
N GLN A 133 14.46 5.91 -11.59
CA GLN A 133 15.80 5.63 -11.06
C GLN A 133 15.68 5.19 -9.61
N ARG A 134 16.33 4.07 -9.29
CA ARG A 134 16.34 3.54 -7.93
C ARG A 134 17.00 4.57 -6.99
N PHE A 135 16.32 4.93 -5.91
CA PHE A 135 16.90 5.75 -4.86
C PHE A 135 18.11 5.03 -4.23
N LYS A 136 19.28 5.68 -4.23
CA LYS A 136 20.53 5.18 -3.65
C LYS A 136 20.85 6.00 -2.40
N ALA A 137 20.63 5.40 -1.22
CA ALA A 137 20.96 6.04 0.05
C ALA A 137 22.47 6.01 0.37
N ASP A 138 23.20 5.02 -0.14
CA ASP A 138 24.62 4.79 0.15
C ASP A 138 25.48 4.61 -1.12
N LYS A 139 26.79 4.88 -0.99
CA LYS A 139 27.79 4.61 -2.03
C LYS A 139 27.92 3.10 -2.29
N THR A 140 28.12 2.76 -3.55
CA THR A 140 28.19 1.41 -4.15
C THR A 140 29.25 0.45 -3.58
N GLU A 141 30.13 0.90 -2.68
CA GLU A 141 31.28 0.12 -2.21
C GLU A 141 30.89 -1.06 -1.30
N ASN A 142 29.72 -1.03 -0.65
CA ASN A 142 29.37 -2.03 0.38
C ASN A 142 28.13 -2.90 0.08
N ARG A 143 27.50 -2.77 -1.10
CA ARG A 143 26.33 -3.60 -1.48
C ARG A 143 26.26 -3.90 -2.97
N VAL A 144 26.10 -5.19 -3.30
CA VAL A 144 25.72 -5.63 -4.65
C VAL A 144 24.25 -5.23 -4.88
N HIS A 145 24.02 -4.20 -5.67
CA HIS A 145 22.68 -3.80 -6.08
C HIS A 145 22.18 -4.77 -7.17
N LYS A 146 21.03 -5.42 -6.94
CA LYS A 146 20.45 -6.39 -7.89
C LYS A 146 19.83 -5.75 -9.14
N ALA A 147 19.51 -4.44 -9.10
CA ALA A 147 18.93 -3.70 -10.22
C ALA A 147 19.21 -2.19 -10.11
N SER A 148 19.39 -1.53 -11.25
CA SER A 148 19.62 -0.07 -11.38
C SER A 148 18.35 0.77 -11.36
N GLU A 149 17.20 0.15 -11.61
CA GLU A 149 15.91 0.81 -11.80
C GLU A 149 14.82 0.09 -11.00
N THR A 150 13.81 0.85 -10.60
CA THR A 150 12.56 0.33 -10.02
C THR A 150 11.46 0.70 -11.01
N THR A 151 10.59 -0.26 -11.31
CA THR A 151 9.43 -0.01 -12.19
C THR A 151 8.22 0.15 -11.30
N GLU A 152 7.66 1.36 -11.30
CA GLU A 152 6.34 1.61 -10.72
C GLU A 152 5.29 1.04 -11.67
N CYS A 153 4.34 0.30 -11.11
CA CYS A 153 3.27 -0.32 -11.87
C CYS A 153 1.92 0.16 -11.32
N LEU A 154 1.09 0.67 -12.22
CA LEU A 154 -0.32 0.93 -11.98
C LEU A 154 -1.12 -0.17 -12.67
N HIS A 155 -1.59 -1.12 -11.87
CA HIS A 155 -2.48 -2.17 -12.32
C HIS A 155 -3.91 -1.63 -12.39
N TYR A 156 -4.62 -1.97 -13.46
CA TYR A 156 -6.00 -1.56 -13.69
C TYR A 156 -6.90 -2.80 -13.84
N LEU A 157 -8.07 -2.74 -13.21
CA LEU A 157 -9.14 -3.70 -13.38
C LEU A 157 -10.46 -2.96 -13.64
N GLU A 158 -11.10 -3.29 -14.76
CA GLU A 158 -12.52 -3.03 -15.00
C GLU A 158 -13.31 -4.27 -14.58
N LYS A 159 -13.92 -4.21 -13.39
CA LYS A 159 -14.60 -5.33 -12.73
C LYS A 159 -15.99 -5.58 -13.35
N GLN A 160 -16.33 -6.85 -13.55
CA GLN A 160 -17.61 -7.33 -14.11
C GLN A 160 -18.58 -7.83 -13.05
#